data_AF-A0A6C0E5Y6-F1
#
_entry.id   AF-A0A6C0E5Y6-F1
#
_cell.length_a   1.000
_cell.length_b   1.000
_cell.length_c   1.000
_cell.angle_alpha   90.00
_cell.angle_beta   90.00
_cell.angle_gamma   90.00
#
_symmetry.space_group_name_H-M   'P 1'
#
loop_
_entity.id
_entity.type
_entity.pdbx_description
1 polymer ?
#
loop_
_entity_poly.entity_id
_entity_poly.type
_entity_poly.pdbx_seq_one_letter_code
_entity_poly.pdbx_strand_id
1 'polypeptide(L)'
;MSPPEIWGPATWTLFHTLAEHINDESIIPQLFNNIKQICMFLPCPECSQHASIMLNQIDINKIKTKQGLIDLLFVFHNMVNKKKHKRMPVNYAEIHYIYANQDLSNVFTTFLTSYNTTGNFKLMAEEGQRKMIRANFGKWLFENRRFFVKK
;
A
#
# COMPACT_ATOMS: atom_id res chain seq x y z
N MET A 1 -13.15 12.78 -8.69
CA MET A 1 -12.45 11.68 -7.98
C MET A 1 -11.73 10.87 -9.02
N SER A 2 -10.43 10.60 -8.83
CA SER A 2 -9.73 9.63 -9.68
C SER A 2 -10.40 8.26 -9.48
N PRO A 3 -10.82 7.57 -10.56
CA PRO A 3 -11.46 6.26 -10.44
C PRO A 3 -10.58 5.26 -9.67
N PRO A 4 -11.15 4.38 -8.82
CA PRO A 4 -10.43 3.30 -8.12
C PRO A 4 -9.54 2.45 -9.01
N GLU A 5 -9.86 2.35 -10.28
CA GLU A 5 -9.12 1.61 -11.31
C GLU A 5 -7.77 2.27 -11.65
N ILE A 6 -7.61 3.57 -11.38
CA ILE A 6 -6.36 4.31 -11.65
C ILE A 6 -5.39 4.20 -10.47
N TRP A 7 -5.87 4.47 -9.25
CA TRP A 7 -5.00 4.54 -8.05
C TRP A 7 -4.94 3.23 -7.27
N GLY A 8 -5.99 2.41 -7.33
CA GLY A 8 -6.10 1.17 -6.58
C GLY A 8 -5.02 0.16 -6.96
N PRO A 9 -4.86 -0.19 -8.25
CA PRO A 9 -3.81 -1.12 -8.70
C PRO A 9 -2.41 -0.64 -8.31
N ALA A 10 -2.09 0.64 -8.54
CA ALA A 10 -0.79 1.19 -8.19
C ALA A 10 -0.50 1.13 -6.68
N THR A 11 -1.51 1.41 -5.85
CA THR A 11 -1.39 1.33 -4.38
C THR A 11 -1.17 -0.12 -3.92
N TRP A 12 -1.92 -1.08 -4.47
CA TRP A 12 -1.72 -2.50 -4.16
C TRP A 12 -0.36 -3.01 -4.60
N THR A 13 0.07 -2.69 -5.82
CA THR A 13 1.38 -3.06 -6.32
C THR A 13 2.49 -2.52 -5.42
N LEU A 14 2.39 -1.25 -5.00
CA LEU A 14 3.34 -0.68 -4.05
C LEU A 14 3.42 -1.48 -2.75
N PHE A 15 2.28 -1.78 -2.11
CA PHE A 15 2.27 -2.49 -0.83
C PHE A 15 2.88 -3.89 -0.92
N HIS A 16 2.45 -4.65 -1.92
CA HIS A 16 2.94 -6.02 -2.11
C HIS A 16 4.41 -6.05 -2.54
N THR A 17 4.83 -5.18 -3.47
CA THR A 17 6.25 -5.07 -3.85
C THR A 17 7.13 -4.68 -2.65
N LEU A 18 6.72 -3.71 -1.83
CA LEU A 18 7.49 -3.34 -0.64
C LEU A 18 7.65 -4.52 0.33
N ALA A 19 6.58 -5.26 0.59
CA ALA A 19 6.63 -6.43 1.46
C ALA A 19 7.56 -7.51 0.88
N GLU A 20 7.47 -7.78 -0.42
CA GLU A 20 8.37 -8.73 -1.11
C GLU A 20 9.83 -8.28 -1.14
N HIS A 21 10.08 -6.98 -1.08
CA HIS A 21 11.43 -6.44 -1.16
C HIS A 21 12.07 -6.23 0.21
N ILE A 22 11.40 -6.56 1.32
CA ILE A 22 12.02 -6.50 2.65
C ILE A 22 13.25 -7.42 2.70
N ASN A 23 14.38 -6.83 3.08
CA ASN A 23 15.62 -7.53 3.39
C ASN A 23 15.89 -7.58 4.90
N ASP A 24 15.32 -6.65 5.67
CA ASP A 24 15.46 -6.57 7.13
C ASP A 24 14.08 -6.36 7.75
N GLU A 25 13.64 -7.33 8.56
CA GLU A 25 12.31 -7.37 9.13
C GLU A 25 12.08 -6.30 10.22
N SER A 26 13.13 -5.64 10.72
CA SER A 26 13.01 -4.54 11.67
C SER A 26 12.23 -3.34 11.12
N ILE A 27 12.12 -3.22 9.79
CA ILE A 27 11.38 -2.13 9.13
C ILE A 27 9.86 -2.34 9.13
N ILE A 28 9.38 -3.57 9.39
CA ILE A 28 7.97 -3.96 9.26
C ILE A 28 7.01 -3.03 10.03
N PRO A 29 7.25 -2.69 11.32
CA PRO A 29 6.34 -1.81 12.05
C PRO A 29 6.22 -0.42 11.42
N GLN A 30 7.33 0.13 10.93
CA GLN A 30 7.34 1.44 10.27
C GLN A 30 6.65 1.38 8.90
N LEU A 31 6.91 0.33 8.12
CA LEU A 31 6.26 0.11 6.84
C LEU A 31 4.74 -0.02 7.02
N PHE A 32 4.30 -0.81 7.99
CA PHE A 32 2.88 -0.95 8.30
C PHE A 32 2.23 0.37 8.70
N ASN A 33 2.91 1.20 9.48
CA ASN A 33 2.40 2.53 9.81
C ASN A 33 2.28 3.44 8.58
N ASN A 34 3.21 3.35 7.62
CA ASN A 34 3.09 4.06 6.34
C ASN A 34 1.88 3.55 5.52
N ILE A 35 1.67 2.23 5.47
CA ILE A 35 0.51 1.62 4.81
C ILE A 35 -0.79 2.15 5.43
N LYS A 36 -0.87 2.21 6.77
CA LYS A 36 -2.03 2.79 7.48
C LYS A 36 -2.27 4.25 7.08
N GLN A 37 -1.23 5.09 7.08
CA GLN A 37 -1.36 6.50 6.70
C GLN A 37 -1.83 6.67 5.25
N ILE A 38 -1.31 5.87 4.32
CA ILE A 38 -1.78 5.88 2.93
C ILE A 38 -3.26 5.44 2.87
N CYS A 39 -3.64 4.39 3.58
CA CYS A 39 -5.02 3.93 3.63
C CYS A 39 -6.00 4.94 4.26
N MET A 40 -5.56 5.77 5.21
CA MET A 40 -6.42 6.79 5.84
C MET A 40 -6.85 7.90 4.87
N PHE A 41 -6.09 8.13 3.81
CA PHE A 41 -6.31 9.24 2.87
C PHE A 41 -6.40 8.80 1.42
N LEU A 42 -6.83 7.55 1.17
CA LEU A 42 -7.12 7.07 -0.18
C LEU A 42 -8.04 8.08 -0.90
N PRO A 43 -7.90 8.23 -2.22
CA PRO A 43 -8.73 9.13 -3.03
C PRO A 43 -10.18 8.58 -3.25
N CYS A 44 -10.75 8.00 -2.19
CA CYS A 44 -12.07 7.39 -2.09
C CYS A 44 -12.45 7.33 -0.59
N PRO A 45 -13.33 8.22 -0.08
CA PRO A 45 -13.67 8.29 1.35
C PRO A 45 -14.17 6.97 1.95
N GLU A 46 -15.04 6.26 1.20
CA GLU A 46 -15.56 4.95 1.60
C GLU A 46 -14.43 3.90 1.71
N CYS A 47 -13.47 3.92 0.77
CA CYS A 47 -12.32 3.04 0.78
C CYS A 47 -11.41 3.35 1.98
N SER A 48 -11.16 4.64 2.25
CA SER A 48 -10.36 5.09 3.39
C SER A 48 -10.95 4.65 4.72
N GLN A 49 -12.27 4.84 4.90
CA GLN A 49 -12.98 4.44 6.10
C GLN A 49 -12.89 2.92 6.32
N HIS A 50 -13.21 2.12 5.30
CA HIS A 50 -13.15 0.67 5.43
C HIS A 50 -11.73 0.14 5.69
N ALA A 51 -10.72 0.68 5.00
CA ALA A 51 -9.34 0.31 5.21
C ALA A 51 -8.85 0.68 6.62
N SER A 52 -9.20 1.88 7.10
CA SER A 52 -8.81 2.35 8.44
C SER A 52 -9.40 1.49 9.55
N ILE A 53 -10.69 1.13 9.44
CA ILE A 53 -11.35 0.25 10.41
C ILE A 53 -10.63 -1.09 10.50
N MET A 54 -10.33 -1.72 9.36
CA MET A 54 -9.65 -3.01 9.34
C MET A 54 -8.23 -2.92 9.88
N LEU A 55 -7.43 -1.97 9.40
CA LEU A 55 -6.01 -1.89 9.78
C LEU A 55 -5.81 -1.49 11.25
N ASN A 56 -6.82 -0.86 11.86
CA ASN A 56 -6.80 -0.56 13.30
C ASN A 56 -7.06 -1.78 14.19
N GLN A 57 -7.60 -2.88 13.64
CA GLN A 57 -7.81 -4.13 14.38
C GLN A 57 -6.55 -5.01 14.43
N ILE A 58 -5.53 -4.69 13.65
CA ILE A 58 -4.32 -5.48 13.52
C ILE A 58 -3.30 -5.06 14.59
N ASP A 59 -2.89 -6.02 15.42
CA ASP A 59 -1.74 -5.85 16.30
C ASP A 59 -0.44 -6.15 15.54
N ILE A 60 0.20 -5.08 15.05
CA ILE A 60 1.45 -5.17 14.29
C ILE A 60 2.58 -5.84 15.08
N ASN A 61 2.51 -5.86 16.41
CA ASN A 61 3.53 -6.52 17.21
C ASN A 61 3.53 -8.04 17.01
N LYS A 62 2.45 -8.63 16.50
CA LYS A 62 2.36 -10.06 16.21
C LYS A 62 2.95 -10.42 14.84
N ILE A 63 3.22 -9.44 13.99
CA ILE A 63 3.76 -9.67 12.64
C ILE A 63 5.24 -9.30 12.66
N LYS A 64 6.07 -10.32 12.85
CA LYS A 64 7.53 -10.15 12.97
C LYS A 64 8.29 -10.51 11.71
N THR A 65 7.66 -11.18 10.76
CA THR A 65 8.32 -11.71 9.58
C THR A 65 7.82 -11.07 8.30
N LYS A 66 8.69 -11.03 7.29
CA LYS A 66 8.35 -10.65 5.92
C LYS A 66 7.13 -11.44 5.43
N GLN A 67 7.15 -12.76 5.60
CA GLN A 67 6.04 -13.62 5.20
C GLN A 67 4.74 -13.23 5.91
N GLY A 68 4.80 -12.93 7.21
CA GLY A 68 3.62 -12.49 7.96
C GLY A 68 3.03 -11.18 7.45
N LEU A 69 3.86 -10.24 6.99
CA LEU A 69 3.37 -9.01 6.35
C LEU A 69 2.75 -9.29 4.98
N ILE A 70 3.33 -10.18 4.17
CA ILE A 70 2.77 -10.57 2.87
C ILE A 70 1.41 -11.26 3.06
N ASP A 71 1.32 -12.21 4.00
CA ASP A 71 0.07 -12.91 4.33
C ASP A 71 -1.01 -11.92 4.78
N LEU A 72 -0.65 -10.95 5.62
CA LEU A 72 -1.55 -9.88 6.06
C LEU A 72 -2.10 -9.10 4.86
N LEU A 73 -1.22 -8.64 3.97
CA LEU A 73 -1.61 -7.85 2.80
C LEU A 73 -2.48 -8.67 1.83
N PHE A 74 -2.20 -9.96 1.71
CA PHE A 74 -3.00 -10.87 0.89
C PHE A 74 -4.42 -11.03 1.43
N VAL A 75 -4.55 -11.28 2.74
CA VAL A 75 -5.86 -11.36 3.42
C VAL A 75 -6.61 -10.03 3.28
N PHE A 76 -5.93 -8.90 3.52
CA PHE A 76 -6.52 -7.58 3.38
C PHE A 76 -7.04 -7.34 1.96
N HIS A 77 -6.22 -7.59 0.93
CA HIS A 77 -6.61 -7.42 -0.46
C HIS A 77 -7.81 -8.33 -0.83
N ASN A 78 -7.82 -9.57 -0.36
CA ASN A 78 -8.94 -10.49 -0.61
C ASN A 78 -10.24 -10.10 0.09
N MET A 79 -10.17 -9.52 1.28
CA MET A 79 -11.36 -8.94 1.93
C MET A 79 -11.96 -7.81 1.09
N VAL A 80 -11.13 -6.94 0.50
CA VAL A 80 -11.58 -5.89 -0.42
C VAL A 80 -12.15 -6.49 -1.70
N ASN A 81 -11.50 -7.49 -2.30
CA ASN A 81 -12.00 -8.17 -3.49
C ASN A 81 -13.37 -8.82 -3.24
N LYS A 82 -13.53 -9.54 -2.12
CA LYS A 82 -14.81 -10.14 -1.71
C LYS A 82 -15.91 -9.09 -1.59
N LYS A 83 -15.62 -7.95 -0.93
CA LYS A 83 -16.57 -6.84 -0.78
C LYS A 83 -16.96 -6.21 -2.12
N LYS A 84 -16.04 -6.15 -3.07
CA LYS A 84 -16.27 -5.60 -4.42
C LYS A 84 -16.72 -6.66 -5.43
N HIS A 85 -17.03 -7.88 -4.98
CA HIS A 85 -17.41 -9.02 -5.82
C HIS A 85 -16.39 -9.32 -6.95
N LYS A 86 -15.11 -9.07 -6.68
CA LYS A 86 -14.00 -9.38 -7.59
C LYS A 86 -13.52 -10.81 -7.38
N ARG A 87 -12.97 -11.41 -8.44
CA ARG A 87 -12.35 -12.74 -8.36
C ARG A 87 -11.13 -12.67 -7.42
N MET A 88 -11.00 -13.68 -6.57
CA MET A 88 -9.79 -13.88 -5.79
C MET A 88 -8.71 -14.48 -6.70
N PRO A 89 -7.44 -14.15 -6.49
CA PRO A 89 -6.38 -14.76 -7.26
C PRO A 89 -6.31 -16.25 -6.97
N VAL A 90 -6.12 -17.03 -8.04
CA VAL A 90 -6.16 -18.49 -7.99
C VAL A 90 -4.82 -19.06 -7.50
N ASN A 91 -3.73 -18.29 -7.60
CA ASN A 91 -2.38 -18.76 -7.33
C ASN A 91 -1.57 -17.77 -6.49
N TYR A 92 -1.29 -18.14 -5.24
CA TYR A 92 -0.49 -17.34 -4.31
C TYR A 92 0.99 -17.24 -4.74
N ALA A 93 1.57 -18.34 -5.25
CA ALA A 93 2.96 -18.39 -5.69
C ALA A 93 3.23 -17.51 -6.92
N GLU A 94 2.27 -17.45 -7.85
CA GLU A 94 2.36 -16.58 -9.02
C GLU A 94 2.34 -15.10 -8.60
N ILE A 95 1.51 -14.75 -7.62
CA ILE A 95 1.46 -13.39 -7.06
C ILE A 95 2.77 -13.00 -6.40
N HIS A 96 3.34 -13.87 -5.58
CA HIS A 96 4.66 -13.65 -4.98
C HIS A 96 5.71 -13.39 -6.06
N TYR A 97 5.73 -14.23 -7.10
CA TYR A 97 6.68 -14.07 -8.20
C TYR A 97 6.49 -12.73 -8.93
N ILE A 98 5.26 -12.32 -9.21
CA ILE A 98 4.98 -11.04 -9.88
C ILE A 98 5.50 -9.86 -9.06
N TYR A 99 5.19 -9.82 -7.76
CA TYR A 99 5.54 -8.68 -6.91
C TYR A 99 7.01 -8.64 -6.53
N ALA A 100 7.64 -9.80 -6.31
CA ALA A 100 9.07 -9.89 -6.02
C ALA A 100 9.95 -9.46 -7.19
N ASN A 101 9.43 -9.46 -8.43
CA ASN A 101 10.16 -9.07 -9.64
C ASN A 101 9.85 -7.65 -10.15
N GLN A 102 9.06 -6.87 -9.40
CA GLN A 102 8.83 -5.47 -9.77
C GLN A 102 10.06 -4.61 -9.50
N ASP A 103 10.28 -3.58 -10.32
CA ASP A 103 11.23 -2.51 -9.99
C ASP A 103 10.59 -1.54 -8.98
N LEU A 104 11.16 -1.44 -7.78
CA LEU A 104 10.59 -0.64 -6.71
C LEU A 104 10.56 0.86 -7.05
N SER A 105 11.53 1.35 -7.83
CA SER A 105 11.60 2.76 -8.23
C SER A 105 10.45 3.14 -9.17
N ASN A 106 10.19 2.29 -10.16
CA ASN A 106 9.08 2.43 -11.09
C ASN A 106 7.74 2.30 -10.36
N VAL A 107 7.56 1.28 -9.52
CA VAL A 107 6.35 1.09 -8.72
C VAL A 107 6.07 2.31 -7.84
N PHE A 108 7.09 2.84 -7.17
CA PHE A 108 6.96 4.05 -6.36
C PHE A 108 6.57 5.28 -7.19
N THR A 109 7.18 5.46 -8.36
CA THR A 109 6.86 6.55 -9.29
C THR A 109 5.40 6.46 -9.76
N THR A 110 4.94 5.27 -10.16
CA THR A 110 3.55 5.02 -10.56
C THR A 110 2.57 5.28 -9.42
N PHE A 111 2.92 4.92 -8.19
CA PHE A 111 2.11 5.28 -7.01
C PHE A 111 1.99 6.79 -6.85
N LEU A 112 3.11 7.53 -6.93
CA LEU A 112 3.10 8.99 -6.74
C LEU A 112 2.22 9.73 -7.76
N THR A 113 2.19 9.27 -9.01
CA THR A 113 1.39 9.88 -10.08
C THR A 113 -0.10 9.52 -9.98
N SER A 114 -0.41 8.31 -9.52
CA SER A 114 -1.80 7.81 -9.42
C SER A 114 -2.51 8.18 -8.10
N TYR A 115 -1.77 8.33 -7.00
CA TYR A 115 -2.30 8.70 -5.68
C TYR A 115 -2.58 10.21 -5.58
N ASN A 116 -3.43 10.72 -6.47
CA ASN A 116 -3.81 12.13 -6.55
C ASN A 116 -5.31 12.31 -6.82
N THR A 117 -5.84 13.49 -6.48
CA THR A 117 -7.28 13.84 -6.58
C THR A 117 -7.53 15.15 -7.32
N THR A 118 -6.59 15.58 -8.17
CA THR A 118 -6.69 16.85 -8.91
C THR A 118 -8.07 17.02 -9.53
N GLY A 119 -8.73 18.14 -9.21
CA GLY A 119 -10.02 18.53 -9.80
C GLY A 119 -11.28 18.16 -9.00
N ASN A 120 -11.18 17.65 -7.77
CA ASN A 120 -12.37 17.47 -6.91
C ASN A 120 -12.40 18.45 -5.73
N PHE A 121 -13.20 19.51 -5.85
CA PHE A 121 -13.43 20.52 -4.82
C PHE A 121 -13.87 19.92 -3.47
N LYS A 122 -14.61 18.80 -3.45
CA LYS A 122 -15.04 18.14 -2.20
C LYS A 122 -13.91 17.47 -1.42
N LEU A 123 -12.75 17.24 -2.04
CA LEU A 123 -11.60 16.56 -1.44
C LEU A 123 -10.36 17.46 -1.34
N MET A 124 -10.52 18.78 -1.51
CA MET A 124 -9.40 19.74 -1.46
C MET A 124 -8.67 19.73 -0.12
N ALA A 125 -9.39 19.63 1.00
CA ALA A 125 -8.77 19.55 2.33
C ALA A 125 -7.88 18.28 2.47
N GLU A 126 -8.30 17.18 1.86
CA GLU A 126 -7.54 15.93 1.86
C GLU A 126 -6.42 15.90 0.81
N GLU A 127 -6.46 16.77 -0.20
CA GLU A 127 -5.41 16.87 -1.22
C GLU A 127 -4.09 17.32 -0.58
N GLY A 128 -4.16 18.29 0.34
CA GLY A 128 -3.02 18.72 1.15
C GLY A 128 -2.45 17.56 1.97
N GLN A 129 -3.31 16.77 2.62
CA GLN A 129 -2.91 15.60 3.41
C GLN A 129 -2.24 14.54 2.54
N ARG A 130 -2.81 14.22 1.37
CA ARG A 130 -2.19 13.27 0.41
C ARG A 130 -0.84 13.76 -0.09
N LYS A 131 -0.69 15.06 -0.37
CA LYS A 131 0.60 15.65 -0.76
C LYS A 131 1.65 15.47 0.35
N MET A 132 1.27 15.73 1.60
CA MET A 132 2.14 15.53 2.76
C MET A 132 2.50 14.06 2.94
N ILE A 133 1.54 13.13 2.80
CA ILE A 133 1.78 11.69 2.88
C ILE A 133 2.77 11.23 1.81
N ARG A 134 2.59 11.66 0.55
CA ARG A 134 3.53 11.33 -0.53
C ARG A 134 4.95 11.82 -0.22
N ALA A 135 5.08 13.05 0.27
CA ALA A 135 6.38 13.62 0.63
C ALA A 135 7.04 12.87 1.80
N ASN A 136 6.31 12.65 2.89
CA ASN A 136 6.80 11.96 4.08
C ASN A 136 7.16 10.50 3.78
N PHE A 137 6.29 9.81 3.04
CA PHE A 137 6.52 8.42 2.64
C PHE A 137 7.72 8.30 1.70
N GLY A 138 7.84 9.20 0.71
CA GLY A 138 9.01 9.22 -0.18
C GLY A 138 10.32 9.47 0.54
N LYS A 139 10.33 10.43 1.48
CA LYS A 139 11.49 10.68 2.35
C LYS A 139 11.84 9.43 3.18
N TRP A 140 10.84 8.85 3.85
CA TRP A 140 11.02 7.64 4.65
C TRP A 140 11.60 6.49 3.82
N LEU A 141 11.04 6.24 2.63
CA LEU A 141 11.50 5.15 1.76
C LEU A 141 12.96 5.36 1.32
N PHE A 142 13.33 6.60 0.99
CA PHE A 142 14.70 6.94 0.60
C PHE A 142 15.71 6.73 1.75
N GLU A 143 15.35 7.18 2.97
CA GLU A 143 16.18 7.03 4.17
C GLU A 143 16.35 5.56 4.58
N ASN A 144 15.32 4.74 4.31
CA ASN A 144 15.26 3.33 4.69
C ASN A 144 15.54 2.35 3.54
N ARG A 145 15.96 2.84 2.36
CA ARG A 145 16.20 2.02 1.15
C ARG A 145 17.14 0.83 1.36
N ARG A 146 18.03 0.89 2.35
CA ARG A 146 18.96 -0.20 2.71
C ARG A 146 18.26 -1.45 3.23
N PHE A 147 17.05 -1.30 3.75
CA PHE A 147 16.23 -2.40 4.26
C PHE A 147 15.43 -3.10 3.15
N PHE A 148 15.60 -2.65 1.90
CA PHE A 148 14.95 -3.24 0.74
C PHE A 148 15.98 -3.79 -0.25
N VAL A 149 15.65 -4.89 -0.93
CA VAL A 149 16.51 -5.47 -1.95
C VAL A 149 16.62 -4.50 -3.13
N LYS A 150 17.85 -4.23 -3.57
CA LYS A 150 18.12 -3.54 -4.83
C LYS A 150 18.01 -4.57 -5.96
N LYS A 151 17.07 -4.38 -6.88
CA LYS A 151 17.08 -5.06 -8.18
C LYS A 151 17.63 -4.12 -9.23
#